data_AF-A0A1F9WWS7-F1
#
_entry.id   AF-A0A1F9WWS7-F1
#
_cell.length_a   1.000
_cell.length_b   1.000
_cell.length_c   1.000
_cell.angle_alpha   90.00
_cell.angle_beta   90.00
_cell.angle_gamma   90.00
#
_symmetry.space_group_name_H-M   'P 1'
#
loop_
_entity.id
_entity.type
_entity.pdbx_description
1 polymer ?
#
loop_
_entity_poly.entity_id
_entity_poly.type
_entity_poly.pdbx_seq_one_letter_code
_entity_poly.pdbx_strand_id
1 'polypeptide(L)'
;MHLANEAGYLYVLSKELMALNKQLKKLTMAAEKHLYNHSRAKTEEERLHHRTKHTRTTIEITYLMKKHQDLLEKLRQHHLAFDHALRREHKI
;
A
#
# COMPACT_ATOMS: atom_id res chain seq x y z
N MET A 1 3.51 27.01 7.92
CA MET A 1 4.09 25.65 7.84
C MET A 1 5.60 25.79 7.86
N HIS A 2 6.27 25.12 8.81
CA HIS A 2 7.72 25.17 8.97
C HIS A 2 8.36 24.01 8.19
N LEU A 3 9.48 24.25 7.49
CA LEU A 3 10.17 23.26 6.66
C LEU A 3 10.42 21.91 7.39
N ALA A 4 10.83 21.98 8.66
CA ALA A 4 11.09 20.80 9.49
C ALA A 4 9.83 19.94 9.72
N ASN A 5 8.65 20.55 9.84
CA ASN A 5 7.40 19.82 10.04
C ASN A 5 7.02 19.04 8.77
N GLU A 6 7.14 19.66 7.60
CA GLU A 6 6.88 18.99 6.32
C GLU A 6 7.88 17.84 6.08
N ALA A 7 9.16 18.03 6.41
CA ALA A 7 10.15 16.95 6.37
C ALA A 7 9.77 15.79 7.30
N GLY A 8 9.28 16.10 8.51
CA GLY A 8 8.79 15.10 9.46
C GLY A 8 7.60 14.31 8.91
N TYR A 9 6.60 14.98 8.33
CA TYR A 9 5.47 14.32 7.69
C TYR A 9 5.89 13.42 6.53
N LEU A 10 6.76 13.91 5.63
CA LEU A 10 7.30 13.11 4.53
C LEU A 10 8.00 11.86 5.03
N TYR A 11 8.81 11.96 6.08
CA TYR A 11 9.48 10.81 6.67
C TYR A 11 8.49 9.77 7.20
N VAL A 12 7.53 10.18 8.05
CA VAL A 12 6.54 9.25 8.64
C VAL A 12 5.70 8.58 7.55
N LEU A 13 5.15 9.36 6.62
CA LEU A 13 4.32 8.84 5.54
C LEU A 13 5.10 7.89 4.62
N SER A 14 6.38 8.16 4.36
CA SER A 14 7.22 7.24 3.58
C SER A 14 7.43 5.89 4.27
N LYS A 15 7.58 5.88 5.60
CA LYS A 15 7.70 4.64 6.39
C LYS A 15 6.39 3.85 6.39
N GLU A 16 5.26 4.52 6.51
CA GLU A 16 3.93 3.90 6.40
C GLU A 16 3.72 3.28 5.01
N LEU A 17 4.06 4.01 3.95
CA LEU A 17 3.99 3.52 2.57
C LEU A 17 4.85 2.27 2.37
N MET A 18 6.08 2.27 2.90
CA MET A 18 6.97 1.11 2.84
C MET A 18 6.39 -0.11 3.56
N ALA A 19 5.80 0.08 4.74
CA ALA A 19 5.17 -1.01 5.50
C ALA A 19 3.98 -1.59 4.71
N LEU A 20 3.15 -0.73 4.13
CA LEU A 20 2.00 -1.13 3.34
C LEU A 20 2.42 -1.88 2.07
N ASN A 21 3.49 -1.45 1.39
CA ASN A 21 4.07 -2.16 0.24
C ASN A 21 4.54 -3.57 0.59
N LYS A 22 5.17 -3.76 1.75
CA LYS A 22 5.56 -5.09 2.23
C LYS A 22 4.34 -5.98 2.47
N GLN A 23 3.27 -5.43 3.05
CA GLN A 23 2.03 -6.16 3.28
C GLN A 23 1.35 -6.55 1.97
N LEU A 24 1.21 -5.61 1.03
CA LEU A 24 0.67 -5.87 -0.31
C LEU A 24 1.44 -6.98 -1.01
N LYS A 25 2.78 -6.91 -1.03
CA LYS A 25 3.62 -7.97 -1.64
C LYS A 25 3.32 -9.35 -1.04
N LYS A 26 3.23 -9.45 0.28
CA LYS A 26 2.93 -10.71 0.98
C LYS A 26 1.55 -11.24 0.60
N LEU A 27 0.53 -10.39 0.56
CA LEU A 27 -0.83 -10.78 0.21
C LEU A 27 -0.95 -11.18 -1.26
N THR A 28 -0.28 -10.47 -2.18
CA THR A 28 -0.24 -10.85 -3.61
C THR A 28 0.33 -12.25 -3.78
N MET A 29 1.46 -12.55 -3.14
CA MET A 29 2.05 -13.90 -3.17
C MET A 29 1.09 -14.96 -2.57
N ALA A 30 0.35 -14.62 -1.52
CA ALA A 30 -0.63 -15.52 -0.92
C ALA A 30 -1.83 -15.77 -1.84
N ALA A 31 -2.33 -14.73 -2.51
CA ALA A 31 -3.39 -14.84 -3.50
C ALA A 31 -2.96 -15.75 -4.66
N GLU A 32 -1.78 -15.50 -5.26
CA GLU A 32 -1.21 -16.34 -6.32
C GLU A 32 -1.08 -17.80 -5.89
N LYS A 33 -0.61 -18.05 -4.65
CA LYS A 33 -0.53 -19.40 -4.10
C LYS A 33 -1.90 -20.07 -3.98
N HIS A 34 -2.94 -19.35 -3.54
CA HIS A 34 -4.29 -19.89 -3.47
C HIS A 34 -4.87 -20.18 -4.86
N LEU A 35 -4.61 -19.32 -5.84
CA LEU A 35 -5.02 -19.55 -7.23
C LEU A 35 -4.34 -20.80 -7.81
N TYR A 36 -3.04 -20.94 -7.57
CA TYR A 36 -2.27 -22.12 -8.00
C TYR A 36 -2.75 -23.41 -7.33
N ASN A 37 -3.01 -23.38 -6.03
CA ASN A 37 -3.52 -24.56 -5.34
C ASN A 37 -4.95 -24.89 -5.79
N HIS A 38 -5.78 -23.89 -6.06
CA HIS A 38 -7.12 -24.09 -6.65
C HIS A 38 -7.04 -24.85 -7.97
N SER A 39 -6.14 -24.48 -8.88
CA SER A 39 -6.01 -25.17 -10.18
C SER A 39 -5.49 -26.61 -10.08
N ARG A 40 -4.88 -26.99 -8.94
CA ARG A 40 -4.33 -28.32 -8.71
C ARG A 40 -5.16 -29.19 -7.76
N ALA A 41 -6.20 -28.62 -7.15
CA ALA A 41 -7.07 -29.30 -6.21
C ALA A 41 -7.83 -30.44 -6.89
N LYS A 42 -7.85 -31.60 -6.24
CA LYS A 42 -8.45 -32.82 -6.80
C LYS A 42 -9.92 -32.91 -6.47
N THR A 43 -10.34 -32.35 -5.34
CA THR A 43 -11.73 -32.37 -4.88
C THR A 43 -12.37 -30.99 -5.03
N GLU A 44 -13.70 -30.99 -5.14
CA GLU A 44 -14.46 -29.73 -5.19
C GLU A 44 -14.38 -28.97 -3.86
N GLU A 45 -14.29 -29.68 -2.74
CA GLU A 45 -14.11 -29.07 -1.41
C GLU A 45 -12.78 -28.30 -1.31
N GLU A 46 -11.68 -28.89 -1.79
CA GLU A 46 -10.36 -28.22 -1.84
C GLU A 46 -10.39 -27.00 -2.75
N ARG A 47 -11.04 -27.10 -3.93
CA ARG A 47 -11.22 -25.96 -4.84
C ARG A 47 -11.99 -24.85 -4.15
N LEU A 48 -13.13 -25.16 -3.53
CA LEU A 48 -13.96 -24.18 -2.83
C LEU A 48 -13.17 -23.49 -1.69
N HIS A 49 -12.39 -24.25 -0.93
CA HIS A 49 -11.53 -23.71 0.12
C HIS A 49 -10.52 -22.68 -0.43
N HIS A 50 -9.76 -23.04 -1.47
CA HIS A 50 -8.77 -22.14 -2.07
C HIS A 50 -9.40 -20.93 -2.76
N ARG A 51 -10.54 -21.11 -3.43
CA ARG A 51 -11.31 -20.01 -4.03
C ARG A 51 -11.76 -19.00 -2.97
N THR A 52 -12.27 -19.49 -1.84
CA THR A 52 -12.72 -18.65 -0.73
C THR A 52 -11.55 -17.86 -0.13
N LYS A 53 -10.42 -18.52 0.09
CA LYS A 53 -9.20 -17.86 0.60
C LYS A 53 -8.69 -16.80 -0.39
N HIS A 54 -8.55 -17.15 -1.67
CA HIS A 54 -8.17 -16.20 -2.73
C HIS A 54 -9.06 -14.96 -2.75
N THR A 55 -10.38 -15.15 -2.67
CA THR A 55 -11.35 -14.06 -2.68
C THR A 55 -11.15 -13.14 -1.47
N ARG A 56 -11.00 -13.70 -0.27
CA ARG A 56 -10.76 -12.92 0.95
C ARG A 56 -9.45 -12.12 0.85
N THR A 57 -8.37 -12.75 0.40
CA THR A 57 -7.07 -12.07 0.20
C THR A 57 -7.18 -10.95 -0.83
N THR A 58 -7.91 -11.15 -1.92
CA THR A 58 -8.10 -10.13 -2.97
C THR A 58 -8.88 -8.91 -2.45
N ILE A 59 -9.90 -9.13 -1.60
CA ILE A 59 -10.63 -8.04 -0.94
C ILE A 59 -9.69 -7.22 -0.04
N GLU A 60 -8.84 -7.89 0.73
CA GLU A 60 -7.85 -7.23 1.59
C GLU A 60 -6.82 -6.44 0.79
N ILE A 61 -6.30 -7.01 -0.31
CA ILE A 61 -5.42 -6.30 -1.25
C ILE A 61 -6.10 -5.04 -1.76
N THR A 62 -7.36 -5.14 -2.20
CA THR A 62 -8.11 -3.99 -2.74
C THR A 62 -8.26 -2.88 -1.70
N TYR A 63 -8.52 -3.23 -0.44
CA TYR A 63 -8.60 -2.28 0.65
C TYR A 63 -7.25 -1.60 0.93
N LEU A 64 -6.16 -2.36 0.98
CA LEU A 64 -4.82 -1.81 1.18
C LEU A 64 -4.36 -0.95 -0.01
N MET A 65 -4.74 -1.29 -1.23
CA MET A 65 -4.47 -0.48 -2.42
C MET A 65 -5.14 0.90 -2.35
N LYS A 66 -6.35 1.01 -1.78
CA LYS A 66 -6.98 2.32 -1.55
C LYS A 66 -6.17 3.14 -0.53
N LYS A 67 -5.79 2.53 0.59
CA LYS A 67 -4.91 3.18 1.58
C LYS A 67 -3.56 3.61 1.00
N HIS A 68 -2.98 2.77 0.14
CA HIS A 68 -1.75 3.09 -0.58
C HIS A 68 -1.93 4.37 -1.39
N GLN A 69 -3.01 4.46 -2.16
CA GLN A 69 -3.31 5.63 -2.99
C GLN A 69 -3.53 6.89 -2.13
N ASP A 70 -4.25 6.77 -1.02
CA ASP A 70 -4.48 7.89 -0.10
C ASP A 70 -3.15 8.40 0.51
N LEU A 71 -2.23 7.49 0.85
CA LEU A 71 -0.90 7.84 1.34
C LEU A 71 -0.05 8.54 0.28
N LEU A 72 -0.11 8.08 -0.97
CA LEU A 72 0.59 8.73 -2.08
C LEU A 72 0.09 10.16 -2.30
N GLU A 73 -1.22 10.38 -2.22
CA GLU A 73 -1.79 11.71 -2.36
C GLU A 73 -1.34 12.64 -1.23
N LYS A 74 -1.34 12.15 0.01
CA LYS A 74 -0.81 12.91 1.17
C LYS A 74 0.67 13.23 1.01
N LEU A 75 1.48 12.26 0.59
CA LEU A 75 2.91 12.47 0.33
C LEU A 75 3.12 13.55 -0.73
N ARG A 76 2.32 13.54 -1.80
CA ARG A 76 2.38 14.56 -2.85
C ARG A 76 2.05 15.94 -2.30
N GLN A 77 1.01 16.07 -1.47
CA GLN A 77 0.63 17.33 -0.85
C GLN A 77 1.73 17.88 0.06
N HIS A 78 2.29 17.04 0.94
CA HIS A 78 3.40 17.44 1.81
C HIS A 78 4.68 17.77 1.05
N HIS A 79 4.93 17.08 -0.08
CA HIS A 79 6.08 17.39 -0.93
C HIS A 79 5.95 18.78 -1.58
N LEU A 80 4.75 19.13 -2.07
CA LEU A 80 4.48 20.47 -2.59
C LEU A 80 4.60 21.53 -1.49
N ALA A 81 4.05 21.26 -0.30
CA ALA A 81 4.16 22.16 0.85
C ALA A 81 5.62 22.37 1.29
N PHE A 82 6.42 21.30 1.29
CA PHE A 82 7.86 21.35 1.56
C PHE A 82 8.60 22.20 0.53
N ASP A 83 8.36 22.00 -0.78
CA ASP A 83 8.97 22.80 -1.84
C ASP A 83 8.60 24.30 -1.70
N HIS A 84 7.33 24.59 -1.42
CA HIS A 84 6.90 25.98 -1.16
C HIS A 84 7.50 26.59 0.10
N ALA A 85 7.76 25.80 1.15
CA ALA A 85 8.45 26.26 2.34
C ALA A 85 9.94 26.52 2.05
N LEU A 86 10.58 25.62 1.31
CA LEU A 86 11.99 25.70 0.94
C LEU A 86 12.28 26.93 0.08
N ARG A 87 11.45 27.18 -0.95
CA ARG A 87 11.55 28.37 -1.79
C ARG A 87 11.41 29.66 -1.01
N ARG A 88 10.44 29.72 -0.09
CA ARG A 88 10.25 30.88 0.81
C ARG A 88 11.46 31.12 1.71
N GLU A 89 12.04 30.07 2.28
CA GLU A 89 13.21 30.16 3.15
C GLU A 89 14.45 30.62 2.39
N HIS A 90 14.65 30.13 1.16
CA HIS A 90 15.76 30.51 0.29
C HIS A 90 15.53 31.78 -0.53
N LYS A 91 14.34 32.42 -0.44
CA LYS A 91 13.93 33.59 -1.25
C LYS A 91 14.08 33.37 -2.77
N ILE A 92 13.79 32.16 -3.23
CA ILE A 92 13.75 31.78 -4.65
C ILE A 92 12.31 31.80 -5.15
#